data_AF-A0A7G7YDS5-F1
#
_entry.id   AF-A0A7G7YDS5-F1
#
_cell.length_a   1.000
_cell.length_b   1.000
_cell.length_c   1.000
_cell.angle_alpha   90.00
_cell.angle_beta   90.00
_cell.angle_gamma   90.00
#
_symmetry.space_group_name_H-M   'P 1'
#
loop_
_entity.id
_entity.type
_entity.pdbx_description
1 polymer ?
#
loop_
_entity_poly.entity_id
_entity_poly.type
_entity_poly.pdbx_seq_one_letter_code
_entity_poly.pdbx_strand_id
1 'polypeptide(L)'
;MSGAIAVLFLFIIMLINIKLSDILEAGSQYTKSLPLALAIGSLFWYEMFTIIPFSFNNVSVISSLLNILSSLNGLLLNSEISYTGIVVTHPVTVDTAFTNFLQIESIGLFIYTYGAIWLIITSVILLLAMVSPIFISSSKTKSH
;
A
#
# COMPACT_ATOMS: atom_id res chain seq x y z
N MET A 1 -13.91 4.27 1.80
CA MET A 1 -13.12 4.77 2.96
C MET A 1 -12.74 6.25 2.82
N SER A 2 -12.48 6.74 1.61
CA SER A 2 -12.08 8.14 1.34
C SER A 2 -13.14 9.20 1.69
N GLY A 3 -14.43 8.83 1.75
CA GLY A 3 -15.53 9.78 1.95
C GLY A 3 -15.51 10.47 3.31
N ALA A 4 -15.41 9.73 4.42
CA ALA A 4 -15.54 10.32 5.76
C ALA A 4 -14.40 11.30 6.08
N ILE A 5 -13.15 10.92 5.79
CA ILE A 5 -11.97 11.78 6.03
C ILE A 5 -11.94 12.98 5.08
N ALA A 6 -12.28 12.80 3.80
CA ALA A 6 -12.29 13.89 2.83
C ALA A 6 -13.41 14.90 3.13
N VAL A 7 -14.60 14.46 3.53
CA VAL A 7 -15.70 15.36 3.92
C VAL A 7 -15.36 16.17 5.17
N LEU A 8 -14.70 15.56 6.17
CA LEU A 8 -14.24 16.27 7.37
C LEU A 8 -13.19 17.34 7.01
N PHE A 9 -12.22 17.00 6.15
CA PHE A 9 -11.23 17.96 5.67
C PHE A 9 -11.86 19.09 4.83
N LEU A 10 -12.83 18.77 3.98
CA LEU A 10 -13.59 19.76 3.19
C LEU A 10 -14.35 20.74 4.08
N PHE A 11 -14.98 20.24 5.15
CA PHE A 11 -15.65 21.09 6.12
C PHE A 11 -14.66 22.02 6.85
N ILE A 12 -13.51 21.50 7.25
CA ILE A 12 -12.45 22.30 7.90
C ILE A 12 -11.96 23.44 6.99
N ILE A 13 -11.61 23.15 5.72
CA ILE A 13 -11.10 24.19 4.81
C ILE A 13 -12.17 25.25 4.48
N MET A 14 -13.46 24.88 4.51
CA MET A 14 -14.56 25.83 4.31
C MET A 14 -14.82 26.69 5.55
N LEU A 15 -14.62 26.14 6.75
CA LEU A 15 -14.76 26.88 8.02
C LEU A 15 -13.58 27.82 8.29
N ILE A 16 -12.39 27.49 7.81
CA ILE A 16 -11.20 28.32 7.96
C ILE A 16 -11.27 29.50 6.97
N ASN A 17 -11.39 30.72 7.51
CA ASN A 17 -11.38 31.96 6.71
C ASN A 17 -9.93 32.46 6.49
N ILE A 18 -9.17 31.80 5.63
CA ILE A 18 -7.84 32.28 5.21
C ILE A 18 -7.98 33.18 3.98
N LYS A 19 -7.34 34.36 4.01
CA LYS A 19 -7.28 35.27 2.86
C LYS A 19 -6.26 34.78 1.84
N LEU A 20 -6.58 34.92 0.56
CA LEU A 20 -5.70 34.51 -0.53
C LEU A 20 -4.33 35.24 -0.51
N SER A 21 -4.30 36.48 0.01
CA SER A 21 -3.07 37.25 0.24
C SER A 21 -2.11 36.56 1.20
N ASP A 22 -2.66 35.95 2.25
CA ASP A 22 -1.87 35.34 3.32
C ASP A 22 -1.29 34.00 2.85
N ILE A 23 -1.97 33.33 1.92
CA ILE A 23 -1.48 32.12 1.23
C ILE A 23 -0.37 32.47 0.22
N LEU A 24 -0.46 33.60 -0.46
CA LEU A 24 0.53 34.01 -1.46
C LEU A 24 1.86 34.43 -0.82
N GLU A 25 1.80 35.21 0.26
CA GLU A 25 2.95 35.62 1.06
C GLU A 25 3.68 34.37 1.61
N ALA A 26 2.92 33.48 2.26
CA ALA A 26 3.41 32.20 2.75
C ALA A 26 3.96 31.31 1.61
N GLY A 27 3.23 31.22 0.50
CA GLY A 27 3.58 30.39 -0.65
C GLY A 27 4.90 30.77 -1.30
N SER A 28 5.26 32.06 -1.30
CA SER A 28 6.57 32.52 -1.79
C SER A 28 7.74 31.96 -0.96
N GLN A 29 7.57 31.91 0.37
CA GLN A 29 8.57 31.38 1.30
C GLN A 29 8.63 29.84 1.24
N TYR A 30 7.48 29.17 1.11
CA TYR A 30 7.40 27.70 0.98
C TYR A 30 7.85 27.20 -0.40
N THR A 31 7.76 28.01 -1.46
CA THR A 31 8.29 27.63 -2.79
C THR A 31 9.82 27.54 -2.78
N LYS A 32 10.50 28.25 -1.88
CA LYS A 32 11.96 28.18 -1.75
C LYS A 32 12.45 26.79 -1.30
N SER A 33 11.66 26.07 -0.50
CA SER A 33 11.98 24.70 -0.07
C SER A 33 11.47 23.62 -1.03
N LEU A 34 10.78 23.98 -2.12
CA LEU A 34 10.23 23.04 -3.10
C LEU A 34 11.31 22.24 -3.85
N PRO A 35 12.40 22.84 -4.37
CA PRO A 35 13.45 22.06 -5.04
C PRO A 35 14.13 21.07 -4.10
N LEU A 36 14.29 21.46 -2.83
CA LEU A 36 14.88 20.61 -1.80
C LEU A 36 13.93 19.46 -1.42
N ALA A 37 12.64 19.75 -1.20
CA ALA A 37 11.62 18.72 -0.93
C ALA A 37 11.54 17.70 -2.08
N LEU A 38 11.64 18.16 -3.33
CA LEU A 38 11.69 17.27 -4.49
C LEU A 38 12.96 16.41 -4.48
N ALA A 39 14.13 16.97 -4.15
CA ALA A 39 15.37 16.21 -4.06
C ALA A 39 15.32 15.13 -2.97
N ILE A 40 14.86 15.45 -1.76
CA ILE A 40 14.67 14.46 -0.68
C ILE A 40 13.58 13.44 -1.05
N GLY A 41 12.46 13.88 -1.61
CA GLY A 41 11.37 12.99 -2.00
C GLY A 41 11.78 12.01 -3.09
N SER A 42 12.54 12.48 -4.08
CA SER A 42 13.12 11.63 -5.14
C SER A 42 14.13 10.64 -4.57
N LEU A 43 14.96 11.05 -3.60
CA LEU A 43 15.90 10.17 -2.93
C LEU A 43 15.17 9.07 -2.15
N PHE A 44 14.12 9.41 -1.40
CA PHE A 44 13.31 8.44 -0.68
C PHE A 44 12.61 7.45 -1.63
N TRP A 45 12.09 7.95 -2.75
CA TRP A 45 11.49 7.09 -3.77
C TRP A 45 12.50 6.11 -4.38
N TYR A 46 13.73 6.58 -4.63
CA TYR A 46 14.81 5.74 -5.14
C TYR A 46 15.24 4.66 -4.14
N GLU A 47 15.34 5.00 -2.85
CA GLU A 47 15.62 4.03 -1.78
C GLU A 47 14.52 2.96 -1.69
N MET A 48 13.24 3.37 -1.77
CA MET A 48 12.11 2.42 -1.79
C MET A 48 12.17 1.47 -2.98
N PHE A 49 12.58 1.96 -4.16
CA PHE A 49 12.76 1.12 -5.33
C PHE A 49 13.93 0.12 -5.17
N THR A 50 14.98 0.53 -4.46
CA THR A 50 16.18 -0.29 -4.24
C THR A 50 15.96 -1.40 -3.21
N ILE A 51 15.13 -1.16 -2.20
CA ILE A 51 14.82 -2.14 -1.14
C ILE A 51 13.93 -3.29 -1.67
N ILE A 52 13.12 -3.05 -2.70
CA ILE A 52 12.26 -4.08 -3.30
C ILE A 52 13.14 -5.00 -4.17
N PRO A 53 13.23 -6.30 -3.88
CA PRO A 53 14.00 -7.23 -4.71
C PRO A 53 13.35 -7.38 -6.09
N PHE A 54 13.90 -6.70 -7.09
CA PHE A 54 13.49 -6.89 -8.48
C PHE A 54 14.03 -8.22 -9.00
N SER A 55 13.16 -9.22 -9.09
CA SER A 55 13.47 -10.47 -9.79
C SER A 55 13.01 -10.37 -11.24
N PHE A 56 13.94 -10.55 -12.18
CA PHE A 56 13.63 -10.63 -13.62
C PHE A 56 13.04 -11.98 -14.04
N ASN A 57 12.83 -12.93 -13.11
CA ASN A 57 12.50 -14.31 -13.45
C ASN A 57 11.20 -14.47 -14.25
N ASN A 58 10.28 -13.49 -14.18
CA ASN A 58 8.96 -13.59 -14.81
C ASN A 58 8.62 -12.38 -15.71
N VAL A 59 9.63 -11.68 -16.24
CA VAL A 59 9.37 -10.62 -17.23
C VAL A 59 9.07 -11.27 -18.58
N SER A 60 7.81 -11.21 -19.02
CA SER A 60 7.33 -11.98 -20.19
C SER A 60 8.15 -11.71 -21.47
N VAL A 61 8.64 -10.48 -21.64
CA VAL A 61 9.45 -10.08 -22.79
C VAL A 61 10.83 -10.75 -22.76
N ILE A 62 11.50 -10.77 -21.60
CA ILE A 62 12.82 -11.39 -21.45
C ILE A 62 12.68 -12.92 -21.56
N SER A 63 11.66 -13.50 -20.93
CA SER A 63 11.36 -14.92 -21.03
C SER A 63 11.07 -15.35 -22.48
N SER A 64 10.30 -14.56 -23.23
CA SER A 64 10.03 -14.82 -24.64
C SER A 64 11.29 -14.76 -25.51
N LEU A 65 12.17 -13.78 -25.30
CA LEU A 65 13.44 -13.66 -26.02
C LEU A 65 14.37 -14.86 -25.72
N LEU A 66 14.46 -15.24 -24.45
CA LEU A 66 15.31 -16.34 -24.00
C LEU A 66 14.79 -17.69 -24.50
N ASN A 67 13.46 -17.85 -24.59
CA ASN A 67 12.83 -19.02 -25.20
C ASN A 67 13.17 -19.11 -26.70
N ILE A 68 13.11 -17.99 -27.44
CA ILE A 68 13.51 -17.96 -28.85
C ILE A 68 14.99 -18.35 -29.00
N LEU A 69 15.89 -17.78 -28.19
CA LEU A 69 17.31 -18.15 -28.21
C LEU A 69 17.54 -19.63 -27.88
N SER A 70 16.81 -20.17 -26.89
CA SER A 70 16.91 -21.59 -26.53
C SER A 70 16.39 -22.51 -27.64
N SER A 71 15.32 -22.12 -28.34
CA SER A 71 14.76 -22.86 -29.47
C SER A 71 15.68 -22.86 -30.68
N LEU A 72 16.36 -21.73 -30.95
CA LEU A 72 17.39 -21.63 -31.99
C LEU A 72 18.62 -22.47 -31.63
N ASN A 73 19.01 -22.48 -30.36
CA ASN A 73 20.11 -23.31 -29.88
C ASN A 73 19.79 -24.81 -30.02
N GLY A 74 18.54 -25.22 -29.73
CA GLY A 74 18.07 -26.59 -29.94
C GLY A 74 18.00 -27.02 -31.41
N LEU A 75 17.68 -26.08 -32.31
CA LEU A 75 17.69 -26.30 -33.76
C LEU A 75 19.12 -26.41 -34.33
N LEU A 76 20.05 -25.61 -33.80
CA LEU A 76 21.45 -25.56 -34.27
C LEU A 76 22.28 -26.76 -33.79
N LEU A 77 22.00 -27.28 -32.58
CA LEU A 77 22.79 -28.30 -31.92
C LEU A 77 22.08 -29.67 -31.82
N ASN A 78 21.38 -30.11 -32.88
CA ASN A 78 20.77 -31.44 -33.08
C ASN A 78 20.94 -32.43 -31.91
N SER A 79 20.28 -32.15 -30.81
CA SER A 79 20.24 -33.01 -29.64
C SER A 79 18.78 -33.15 -29.30
N GLU A 80 18.27 -34.34 -29.56
CA GLU A 80 16.95 -34.76 -29.14
C GLU A 80 16.91 -34.78 -27.61
N ILE A 81 16.75 -33.61 -27.00
CA ILE A 81 16.32 -33.53 -25.61
C ILE A 81 14.81 -33.74 -25.66
N SER A 82 14.44 -35.01 -25.55
CA SER A 82 13.08 -35.47 -25.34
C SER A 82 12.55 -34.86 -24.04
N TYR A 83 11.84 -33.74 -24.17
CA TYR A 83 11.03 -33.16 -23.11
C TYR A 83 9.88 -34.14 -22.83
N THR A 84 10.12 -35.11 -21.96
CA THR A 84 9.05 -35.89 -21.34
C THR A 84 8.21 -34.91 -20.53
N GLY A 85 7.10 -34.47 -21.12
CA GLY A 85 6.12 -33.63 -20.46
C GLY A 85 5.53 -34.39 -19.28
N ILE A 86 6.07 -34.15 -18.09
CA ILE A 86 5.46 -34.59 -16.84
C ILE A 86 4.17 -33.77 -16.70
N VAL A 87 3.06 -34.31 -17.19
CA VAL A 87 1.73 -33.80 -16.85
C VAL A 87 1.49 -34.16 -15.39
N VAL A 88 1.83 -33.23 -14.51
CA VAL A 88 1.41 -33.28 -13.11
C VAL A 88 -0.08 -32.97 -13.09
N THR A 89 -0.91 -33.99 -13.29
CA THR A 89 -2.33 -33.89 -12.91
C THR A 89 -2.37 -33.89 -11.40
N HIS A 90 -2.50 -32.72 -10.78
CA HIS A 90 -2.76 -32.62 -9.35
C HIS A 90 -4.16 -33.18 -9.10
N PRO A 91 -4.32 -34.42 -8.57
CA PRO A 91 -5.64 -34.94 -8.28
C PRO A 91 -6.19 -34.14 -7.10
N VAL A 92 -7.35 -33.52 -7.27
CA VAL A 92 -8.06 -32.87 -6.16
C VAL A 92 -8.57 -33.97 -5.24
N THR A 93 -7.76 -34.35 -4.25
CA THR A 93 -8.20 -35.21 -3.15
C THR A 93 -9.11 -34.38 -2.23
N VAL A 94 -10.10 -35.02 -1.60
CA VAL A 94 -11.01 -34.38 -0.64
C VAL A 94 -10.23 -33.73 0.52
N ASP A 95 -9.04 -34.26 0.82
CA ASP A 95 -8.09 -33.72 1.80
C ASP A 95 -7.46 -32.38 1.39
N THR A 96 -7.57 -31.98 0.11
CA THR A 96 -7.09 -30.71 -0.43
C THR A 96 -8.25 -29.75 -0.77
N ALA A 97 -9.49 -30.12 -0.47
CA ALA A 97 -10.65 -29.26 -0.71
C ALA A 97 -10.73 -28.16 0.37
N PHE A 98 -10.09 -27.01 0.09
CA PHE A 98 -10.21 -25.84 0.95
C PHE A 98 -11.67 -25.37 1.01
N THR A 99 -12.17 -25.13 2.21
CA THR A 99 -13.44 -24.45 2.42
C THR A 99 -13.32 -23.02 1.91
N ASN A 100 -14.19 -22.64 0.96
CA ASN A 100 -14.21 -21.30 0.40
C ASN A 100 -14.91 -20.34 1.38
N PHE A 101 -14.12 -19.64 2.17
CA PHE A 101 -14.60 -18.56 3.02
C PHE A 101 -14.73 -17.26 2.22
N LEU A 102 -15.71 -16.44 2.57
CA LEU A 102 -15.75 -15.05 2.08
C LEU A 102 -14.54 -14.30 2.64
N GLN A 103 -14.01 -13.33 1.88
CA GLN A 103 -12.83 -12.56 2.32
C GLN A 103 -13.05 -11.89 3.69
N ILE A 104 -14.28 -11.42 3.96
CA ILE A 104 -14.66 -10.83 5.25
C ILE A 104 -14.73 -11.87 6.39
N GLU A 105 -15.07 -13.11 6.09
CA GLU A 105 -15.10 -14.20 7.06
C GLU A 105 -13.69 -14.63 7.44
N SER A 106 -12.80 -14.80 6.44
CA SER A 106 -11.38 -15.11 6.66
C SER A 106 -10.67 -14.03 7.48
N ILE A 107 -10.88 -12.75 7.15
CA ILE A 107 -10.25 -11.64 7.89
C ILE A 107 -10.88 -11.48 9.29
N GLY A 108 -12.18 -11.72 9.43
CA GLY A 108 -12.86 -11.72 10.72
C GLY A 108 -12.28 -12.78 11.65
N LEU A 109 -12.18 -14.03 11.18
CA LEU A 109 -11.57 -15.13 11.96
C LEU A 109 -10.15 -14.79 12.39
N PHE A 110 -9.34 -14.22 11.49
CA PHE A 110 -7.98 -13.79 11.78
C PHE A 110 -7.92 -12.69 12.84
N ILE A 111 -8.72 -11.63 12.71
CA ILE A 111 -8.71 -10.47 13.61
C ILE A 111 -9.31 -10.81 14.98
N TYR A 112 -10.36 -11.63 15.07
CA TYR A 112 -11.01 -11.95 16.34
C TYR A 112 -10.31 -13.06 17.11
N THR A 113 -9.64 -14.01 16.44
CA THR A 113 -8.98 -15.15 17.11
C THR A 113 -7.51 -14.86 17.37
N TYR A 114 -6.76 -14.43 16.35
CA TYR A 114 -5.31 -14.24 16.44
C TYR A 114 -4.92 -12.78 16.64
N GLY A 115 -5.70 -11.84 16.08
CA GLY A 115 -5.45 -10.40 16.13
C GLY A 115 -6.19 -9.64 17.23
N ALA A 116 -6.81 -10.32 18.20
CA ALA A 116 -7.75 -9.69 19.14
C ALA A 116 -7.11 -8.52 19.93
N ILE A 117 -5.84 -8.65 20.30
CA ILE A 117 -5.10 -7.59 21.01
C ILE A 117 -4.96 -6.31 20.16
N TRP A 118 -4.77 -6.45 18.85
CA TRP A 118 -4.69 -5.30 17.93
C TRP A 118 -6.02 -4.56 17.82
N LEU A 119 -7.15 -5.28 17.91
CA LEU A 119 -8.47 -4.67 17.97
C LEU A 119 -8.61 -3.82 19.25
N ILE A 120 -8.24 -4.37 20.40
CA ILE A 120 -8.31 -3.65 21.67
C ILE A 120 -7.43 -2.39 21.65
N ILE A 121 -6.22 -2.48 21.13
CA ILE A 121 -5.34 -1.31 20.95
C ILE A 121 -6.01 -0.26 20.03
N THR A 122 -6.60 -0.70 18.91
CA THR A 122 -7.30 0.20 17.98
C THR A 122 -8.52 0.87 18.64
N SER A 123 -9.24 0.15 19.51
CA SER A 123 -10.35 0.71 20.30
C SER A 123 -9.87 1.81 21.25
N VAL A 124 -8.75 1.60 21.94
CA VAL A 124 -8.15 2.64 22.81
C VAL A 124 -7.67 3.84 21.99
N ILE A 125 -7.10 3.64 20.80
CA ILE A 125 -6.70 4.73 19.90
C ILE A 125 -7.93 5.53 19.45
N LEU A 126 -9.03 4.87 19.08
CA LEU A 126 -10.29 5.53 18.71
C LEU A 126 -10.90 6.32 19.89
N LEU A 127 -10.87 5.75 21.09
CA LEU A 127 -11.30 6.44 22.31
C LEU A 127 -10.46 7.70 22.53
N LEU A 128 -9.14 7.60 22.43
CA LEU A 128 -8.23 8.72 22.62
C LEU A 128 -8.41 9.78 21.53
N ALA A 129 -8.64 9.37 20.28
CA ALA A 129 -8.92 10.26 19.15
C ALA A 129 -10.23 11.06 19.35
N MET A 130 -11.22 10.54 20.08
CA MET A 130 -12.44 11.28 20.42
C MET A 130 -12.23 12.20 21.63
N VAL A 131 -11.52 11.75 22.66
CA VAL A 131 -11.27 12.56 23.87
C VAL A 131 -10.30 13.71 23.61
N SER A 132 -9.34 13.53 22.70
CA SER A 132 -8.29 14.53 22.44
C SER A 132 -8.84 15.89 21.95
N PRO A 133 -9.73 15.95 20.93
CA PRO A 133 -10.35 17.21 20.50
C PRO A 133 -11.26 17.83 21.57
N ILE A 134 -11.98 17.02 22.35
CA ILE A 134 -12.84 17.51 23.45
C ILE A 134 -11.97 18.26 24.46
N PHE A 135 -10.87 17.65 24.91
CA PHE A 135 -9.96 18.28 25.85
C PHE A 135 -9.34 19.58 25.28
N ILE A 136 -8.90 19.55 24.02
CA ILE A 136 -8.33 20.71 23.32
C ILE A 136 -9.31 21.87 23.18
N SER A 137 -10.59 21.59 22.91
CA SER A 137 -11.62 22.63 22.80
C SER A 137 -12.12 23.13 24.16
N SER A 138 -12.01 22.31 25.21
CA SER A 138 -12.44 22.66 26.57
C SER A 138 -11.48 23.60 27.30
N SER A 139 -10.22 23.68 26.87
CA SER A 139 -9.22 24.58 27.46
C SER A 139 -9.41 26.02 26.95
N LYS A 140 -10.42 26.72 27.48
CA LYS A 140 -10.49 28.17 27.77
C LYS A 140 -11.95 28.63 27.89
N THR A 141 -12.40 28.79 29.13
CA THR A 141 -13.38 29.81 29.53
C THR A 141 -13.10 30.18 30.99
N LYS A 142 -12.07 30.99 31.22
CA LYS A 142 -12.00 31.84 32.41
C LYS A 142 -12.12 33.28 31.94
N SER A 143 -13.36 33.76 31.98
CA SER A 143 -13.68 35.18 31.95
C SER A 143 -13.35 35.74 33.33
N HIS A 144 -12.24 36.44 33.42
CA HIS A 144 -12.05 37.65 34.23
C HIS A 144 -10.79 38.38 33.77
#